data_AF-A0A1A8UK29-F1
#
_entry.id   AF-A0A1A8UK29-F1
#
_cell.length_a   1.000
_cell.length_b   1.000
_cell.length_c   1.000
_cell.angle_alpha   90.00
_cell.angle_beta   90.00
_cell.angle_gamma   90.00
#
_symmetry.space_group_name_H-M   'P 1'
#
loop_
_entity.id
_entity.type
_entity.pdbx_description
1 polymer ?
#
loop_
_entity_poly.entity_id
_entity_poly.type
_entity_poly.pdbx_seq_one_letter_code
_entity_poly.pdbx_strand_id
1 'polypeptide(L)'
;ATLALTDALTDYSKAVHSRIAFQRKYLSSLGKMSPAEEESLQQAVRDWRAEAAERLNECKRFESTWINAVNLSKMAAEAAYASGAHQASILVRTNIQVAQSQVEEAQKLSAEADKKLAETKVDEIQRMAEYTAFLEGSDEHEVQEAYLRED
;
A
#
# COMPACT_ATOMS: atom_id res chain seq x y z
N ALA A 1 -15.50 -1.42 15.72
CA ALA A 1 -15.12 -0.40 14.71
C ALA A 1 -13.63 -0.08 14.78
N THR A 2 -13.09 0.33 15.95
CA THR A 2 -11.65 0.63 16.11
C THR A 2 -10.77 -0.54 15.69
N LEU A 3 -10.98 -1.72 16.28
CA LEU A 3 -10.21 -2.93 15.96
C LEU A 3 -10.25 -3.28 14.45
N ALA A 4 -11.43 -3.23 13.84
CA ALA A 4 -11.58 -3.52 12.41
C ALA A 4 -10.79 -2.53 11.53
N LEU A 5 -10.75 -1.25 11.89
CA LEU A 5 -9.95 -0.26 11.17
C LEU A 5 -8.45 -0.46 11.39
N THR A 6 -8.01 -0.72 12.62
CA THR A 6 -6.59 -0.95 12.92
C THR A 6 -6.07 -2.21 12.24
N ASP A 7 -6.87 -3.28 12.20
CA ASP A 7 -6.53 -4.52 11.52
C ASP A 7 -6.45 -4.30 10.00
N ALA A 8 -7.43 -3.59 9.42
CA ALA A 8 -7.42 -3.27 7.99
C ALA A 8 -6.20 -2.43 7.59
N LEU A 9 -5.86 -1.40 8.38
CA LEU A 9 -4.66 -0.57 8.14
C LEU A 9 -3.37 -1.40 8.25
N THR A 10 -3.32 -2.33 9.19
CA THR A 10 -2.19 -3.24 9.36
C THR A 10 -2.04 -4.17 8.16
N ASP A 11 -3.14 -4.76 7.68
CA ASP A 11 -3.12 -5.67 6.55
C ASP A 11 -2.85 -4.97 5.22
N TYR A 12 -3.33 -3.73 5.06
CA TYR A 12 -2.93 -2.86 3.96
C TYR A 12 -1.42 -2.59 3.98
N SER A 13 -0.87 -2.21 5.14
CA SER A 13 0.58 -1.96 5.29
C SER A 13 1.41 -3.19 4.93
N LYS A 14 0.99 -4.39 5.37
CA LYS A 14 1.63 -5.66 5.00
C LYS A 14 1.57 -5.90 3.48
N ALA A 15 0.41 -5.71 2.85
CA ALA A 15 0.26 -5.88 1.41
C ALA A 15 1.18 -4.93 0.62
N VAL A 16 1.28 -3.68 1.05
CA VAL A 16 2.20 -2.68 0.47
C VAL A 16 3.66 -3.13 0.61
N HIS A 17 4.07 -3.59 1.79
CA HIS A 17 5.44 -4.09 2.00
C HIS A 17 5.77 -5.32 1.16
N SER A 18 4.85 -6.29 1.07
CA SER A 18 4.99 -7.47 0.22
C SER A 18 5.15 -7.08 -1.25
N ARG A 19 4.32 -6.13 -1.73
CA ARG A 19 4.45 -5.57 -3.08
C ARG A 19 5.82 -4.92 -3.28
N ILE A 20 6.30 -4.08 -2.36
CA ILE A 20 7.61 -3.42 -2.47
C ILE A 20 8.73 -4.46 -2.57
N ALA A 21 8.71 -5.48 -1.72
CA ALA A 21 9.72 -6.54 -1.71
C ALA A 21 9.73 -7.30 -3.05
N PHE A 22 8.54 -7.64 -3.57
CA PHE A 22 8.41 -8.28 -4.87
C PHE A 22 8.93 -7.38 -6.01
N GLN A 23 8.52 -6.11 -6.03
CA GLN A 23 8.94 -5.14 -7.05
C GLN A 23 10.47 -5.00 -7.10
N ARG A 24 11.14 -4.87 -5.95
CA ARG A 24 12.60 -4.76 -5.89
C ARG A 24 13.29 -6.02 -6.42
N LYS A 25 12.74 -7.20 -6.13
CA LYS A 25 13.25 -8.47 -6.65
C LYS A 25 13.11 -8.52 -8.18
N TYR A 26 11.94 -8.17 -8.71
CA TYR A 26 11.67 -8.08 -10.15
C TYR A 26 12.66 -7.14 -10.86
N LEU A 27 12.85 -5.92 -10.34
CA LEU A 27 13.79 -4.96 -10.92
C LEU A 27 15.24 -5.46 -10.90
N SER A 28 15.62 -6.32 -9.95
CA SER A 28 16.97 -6.89 -9.85
C SER A 28 17.20 -8.08 -10.80
N SER A 29 16.12 -8.67 -11.32
CA SER A 29 16.14 -9.77 -12.28
C SER A 29 15.94 -9.34 -13.74
N LEU A 30 15.71 -8.05 -14.02
CA LEU A 30 15.63 -7.53 -15.38
C LEU A 30 16.83 -7.99 -16.24
N GLY A 31 16.55 -8.43 -17.47
CA GLY A 31 17.54 -8.96 -18.40
C GLY A 31 18.11 -10.35 -18.07
N LYS A 32 17.67 -11.00 -16.99
CA LYS A 32 18.14 -12.34 -16.57
C LYS A 32 17.06 -13.42 -16.66
N MET A 33 15.94 -13.12 -17.30
CA MET A 33 14.75 -13.94 -17.32
C MET A 33 14.33 -14.24 -18.75
N SER A 34 13.72 -15.40 -18.96
CA SER A 34 13.07 -15.71 -20.23
C SER A 34 11.80 -14.87 -20.43
N PRO A 35 11.33 -14.68 -21.67
CA PRO A 35 10.10 -13.92 -21.94
C PRO A 35 8.87 -14.45 -21.20
N ALA A 36 8.75 -15.78 -21.05
CA ALA A 36 7.64 -16.39 -20.32
C ALA A 36 7.71 -16.13 -18.81
N GLU A 37 8.91 -16.13 -18.22
CA GLU A 37 9.10 -15.77 -16.82
C GLU A 37 8.83 -14.28 -16.58
N GLU A 38 9.24 -13.42 -17.52
CA GLU A 38 8.95 -12.00 -17.44
C GLU A 38 7.45 -11.71 -17.47
N GLU A 39 6.71 -12.32 -18.41
CA GLU A 39 5.26 -12.16 -18.50
C GLU A 39 4.55 -12.61 -17.19
N SER A 40 4.98 -13.74 -16.63
CA SER A 40 4.49 -14.25 -15.35
C SER A 40 4.75 -13.28 -14.20
N LEU A 41 5.95 -12.71 -14.10
CA LEU A 41 6.25 -11.72 -13.06
C LEU A 41 5.49 -10.41 -13.27
N GLN A 42 5.31 -9.96 -14.51
CA GLN A 42 4.50 -8.77 -14.81
C GLN A 42 3.03 -9.00 -14.40
N GLN A 43 2.48 -10.20 -14.60
CA GLN A 43 1.16 -10.55 -14.09
C GLN A 43 1.12 -10.50 -12.57
N ALA A 44 2.11 -11.09 -11.89
CA ALA A 44 2.20 -11.02 -10.43
C ALA A 44 2.32 -9.57 -9.91
N VAL A 45 3.01 -8.66 -10.62
CA VAL A 45 3.02 -7.22 -10.28
C VAL A 45 1.61 -6.63 -10.35
N ARG A 46 0.81 -6.98 -11.37
CA ARG A 46 -0.58 -6.53 -11.51
C ARG A 46 -1.44 -7.05 -10.36
N ASP A 47 -1.28 -8.32 -9.98
CA ASP A 47 -2.04 -8.94 -8.89
C ASP A 47 -1.72 -8.28 -7.54
N TRP A 48 -0.43 -8.06 -7.23
CA TRP A 48 -0.02 -7.34 -6.03
C TRP A 48 -0.53 -5.89 -5.96
N ARG A 49 -0.66 -5.23 -7.12
CA ARG A 49 -1.26 -3.89 -7.22
C ARG A 49 -2.75 -3.92 -6.93
N ALA A 50 -3.47 -4.90 -7.47
CA ALA A 50 -4.89 -5.08 -7.23
C ALA A 50 -5.18 -5.38 -5.75
N GLU A 51 -4.43 -6.31 -5.15
CA GLU A 51 -4.53 -6.68 -3.74
C GLU A 51 -4.34 -5.47 -2.81
N ALA A 52 -3.30 -4.66 -3.03
CA ALA A 52 -3.06 -3.47 -2.23
C ALA A 52 -4.19 -2.43 -2.39
N ALA A 53 -4.75 -2.30 -3.60
CA ALA A 53 -5.87 -1.40 -3.86
C ALA A 53 -7.17 -1.86 -3.20
N GLU A 54 -7.44 -3.16 -3.19
CA GLU A 54 -8.58 -3.75 -2.48
C GLU A 54 -8.50 -3.48 -0.97
N ARG A 55 -7.34 -3.76 -0.36
CA ARG A 55 -7.11 -3.50 1.08
C ARG A 55 -7.25 -2.02 1.43
N LEU A 56 -6.79 -1.12 0.56
CA LEU A 56 -7.00 0.31 0.74
C LEU A 56 -8.50 0.69 0.72
N ASN A 57 -9.29 0.08 -0.16
CA ASN A 57 -10.73 0.31 -0.20
C ASN A 57 -11.43 -0.23 1.06
N GLU A 58 -10.99 -1.36 1.61
CA GLU A 58 -11.47 -1.86 2.89
C GLU A 58 -11.15 -0.89 4.04
N CYS A 59 -9.93 -0.34 4.07
CA CYS A 59 -9.55 0.70 5.05
C CYS A 59 -10.52 1.88 5.01
N LYS A 60 -10.82 2.41 3.81
CA LYS A 60 -11.77 3.53 3.64
C LYS A 60 -13.18 3.20 4.15
N ARG A 61 -13.65 1.97 3.90
CA ARG A 61 -14.96 1.51 4.37
C ARG A 61 -15.00 1.45 5.91
N PHE A 62 -13.97 0.88 6.53
CA PHE A 62 -13.89 0.80 7.98
C PHE A 62 -13.66 2.16 8.62
N GLU A 63 -12.92 3.06 7.97
CA GLU A 63 -12.69 4.42 8.43
C GLU A 63 -14.00 5.21 8.50
N SER A 64 -14.82 5.17 7.45
CA SER A 64 -16.16 5.79 7.47
C SER A 64 -17.03 5.25 8.61
N THR A 65 -17.02 3.92 8.80
CA THR A 65 -17.75 3.26 9.89
C THR A 65 -17.24 3.70 11.27
N TRP A 66 -15.92 3.84 11.42
CA TRP A 66 -15.28 4.24 12.66
C TRP A 66 -15.56 5.70 13.02
N ILE A 67 -15.49 6.61 12.05
CA ILE A 67 -15.84 8.03 12.23
C ILE A 67 -17.28 8.16 12.76
N ASN A 68 -18.22 7.42 12.17
CA ASN A 68 -19.61 7.41 12.61
C ASN A 68 -19.75 6.89 14.05
N ALA A 69 -19.06 5.79 14.38
CA ALA A 69 -19.07 5.22 15.74
C ALA A 69 -18.48 6.19 16.78
N VAL A 70 -17.40 6.92 16.44
CA VAL A 70 -16.80 7.94 17.30
C VAL A 70 -17.77 9.10 17.52
N ASN A 71 -18.43 9.59 16.46
CA ASN A 71 -19.39 10.69 16.58
C ASN A 71 -20.60 10.31 17.44
N LEU A 72 -21.16 9.11 17.25
CA LEU A 72 -22.22 8.59 18.11
C LEU A 72 -21.76 8.49 19.57
N SER A 73 -20.54 8.04 19.81
CA SER A 73 -19.97 7.95 21.16
C SER A 73 -19.79 9.33 21.81
N LYS A 74 -19.39 10.35 21.04
CA LYS A 74 -19.32 11.75 21.52
C LYS A 74 -20.69 12.26 21.95
N MET A 75 -21.71 12.06 21.11
CA MET A 75 -23.10 12.43 21.44
C MET A 75 -23.59 11.70 22.70
N ALA A 76 -23.28 10.41 22.84
CA ALA A 76 -23.63 9.64 24.03
C ALA A 76 -22.94 10.18 25.29
N ALA A 77 -21.67 10.57 25.20
CA ALA A 77 -20.95 11.18 26.32
C ALA A 77 -21.56 12.55 26.71
N GLU A 78 -22.01 13.35 25.74
CA GLU A 78 -22.69 14.62 25.97
C GLU A 78 -24.05 14.43 26.64
N ALA A 79 -24.86 13.48 26.16
CA ALA A 79 -26.14 13.14 26.76
C ALA A 79 -25.99 12.60 28.20
N ALA A 80 -24.98 11.76 28.44
CA ALA A 80 -24.65 11.30 29.79
C ALA A 80 -24.24 12.45 30.71
N TYR A 81 -23.48 13.42 30.20
CA TYR A 81 -23.12 14.61 30.97
C TYR A 81 -24.35 15.47 31.32
N ALA A 82 -25.21 15.74 30.33
CA ALA A 82 -26.39 16.58 30.48
C ALA A 82 -27.44 15.97 31.43
N SER A 83 -27.49 14.64 31.54
CA SER A 83 -28.38 13.92 32.47
C SER A 83 -27.79 13.74 33.87
N GLY A 84 -26.59 14.27 34.15
CA GLY A 84 -25.91 14.16 35.45
C GLY A 84 -25.11 12.86 35.64
N ALA A 85 -25.07 11.98 34.65
CA ALA A 85 -24.25 10.76 34.64
C ALA A 85 -22.78 11.05 34.31
N HIS A 86 -22.13 11.91 35.11
CA HIS A 86 -20.78 12.42 34.82
C HIS A 86 -19.71 11.32 34.71
N GLN A 87 -19.77 10.28 35.55
CA GLN A 87 -18.82 9.16 35.49
C GLN A 87 -18.92 8.38 34.16
N ALA A 88 -20.14 8.18 33.66
CA ALA A 88 -20.35 7.54 32.36
C ALA A 88 -19.83 8.41 31.22
N SER A 89 -20.05 9.73 31.28
CA SER A 89 -19.51 10.68 30.31
C SER A 89 -17.97 10.64 30.26
N ILE A 90 -17.31 10.66 31.43
CA ILE A 90 -15.85 10.55 31.52
C ILE A 90 -15.37 9.23 30.91
N LEU A 91 -15.98 8.11 31.29
CA LEU A 91 -15.61 6.79 30.77
C LEU A 91 -15.69 6.73 29.24
N VAL A 92 -16.77 7.24 28.64
CA VAL A 92 -16.93 7.24 27.18
C VAL A 92 -15.89 8.15 26.51
N ARG A 93 -15.63 9.35 27.06
CA ARG A 93 -14.59 10.26 26.55
C ARG A 93 -13.20 9.64 26.59
N THR A 94 -12.84 8.98 27.69
CA THR A 94 -11.55 8.28 27.80
C THR A 94 -11.46 7.14 26.79
N ASN A 95 -12.52 6.35 26.60
CA ASN A 95 -12.53 5.30 25.58
C ASN A 95 -12.36 5.86 24.15
N ILE A 96 -12.98 7.00 23.85
CA ILE A 96 -12.80 7.68 22.56
C ILE A 96 -11.33 8.07 22.36
N GLN A 97 -10.69 8.66 23.38
CA GLN A 97 -9.28 9.07 23.31
C GLN A 97 -8.35 7.88 23.04
N VAL A 98 -8.55 6.77 23.75
CA VAL A 98 -7.77 5.53 23.54
C VAL A 98 -7.99 5.00 22.12
N ALA A 99 -9.24 4.94 21.65
CA ALA A 99 -9.56 4.48 20.30
C ALA A 99 -8.93 5.35 19.21
N GLN A 100 -8.91 6.68 19.40
CA GLN A 100 -8.26 7.61 18.48
C GLN A 100 -6.75 7.41 18.45
N SER A 101 -6.10 7.27 19.60
CA SER A 101 -4.66 7.01 19.68
C SER A 101 -4.24 5.72 18.98
N GLN A 102 -5.03 4.65 19.12
CA GLN A 102 -4.75 3.37 18.45
C GLN A 102 -4.85 3.49 16.92
N VAL A 103 -5.86 4.20 16.42
CA VAL A 103 -6.03 4.42 14.98
C VAL A 103 -4.94 5.32 14.43
N GLU A 104 -4.54 6.36 15.15
CA GLU A 104 -3.45 7.25 14.75
C GLU A 104 -2.11 6.49 14.59
N GLU A 105 -1.79 5.59 15.52
CA GLU A 105 -0.59 4.75 15.42
C GLU A 105 -0.63 3.86 14.16
N ALA A 106 -1.75 3.19 13.91
CA ALA A 106 -1.92 2.35 12.73
C ALA A 106 -1.87 3.17 11.42
N GLN A 107 -2.46 4.36 11.40
CA GLN A 107 -2.40 5.28 10.26
C GLN A 107 -0.97 5.75 9.99
N LYS A 108 -0.18 6.03 11.03
CA LYS A 108 1.23 6.41 10.88
C LYS A 108 2.05 5.30 10.20
N LEU A 109 1.85 4.04 10.61
CA LEU A 109 2.52 2.89 9.99
C LEU A 109 2.11 2.74 8.50
N SER A 110 0.82 2.89 8.21
CA SER A 110 0.31 2.87 6.83
C SER A 110 0.92 3.98 5.98
N ALA A 111 1.00 5.20 6.51
CA ALA A 111 1.60 6.33 5.80
C ALA A 111 3.11 6.13 5.52
N GLU A 112 3.82 5.47 6.44
CA GLU A 112 5.23 5.11 6.22
C GLU A 112 5.37 4.07 5.09
N ALA A 113 4.48 3.08 5.04
CA ALA A 113 4.44 2.10 3.95
C ALA A 113 4.16 2.78 2.59
N ASP A 114 3.21 3.72 2.55
CA ASP A 114 2.89 4.49 1.34
C ASP A 114 4.07 5.36 0.87
N LYS A 115 4.78 6.00 1.80
CA LYS A 115 6.00 6.75 1.47
C LYS A 115 7.04 5.85 0.82
N LYS A 116 7.33 4.69 1.42
CA LYS A 116 8.28 3.70 0.86
C LYS A 116 7.83 3.17 -0.50
N LEU A 117 6.52 3.01 -0.69
CA LEU A 117 5.95 2.61 -1.98
C LEU A 117 6.16 3.68 -3.04
N ALA A 118 5.97 4.96 -2.70
CA ALA A 118 6.22 6.08 -3.61
C ALA A 118 7.70 6.15 -4.03
N GLU A 119 8.62 6.02 -3.08
CA GLU A 119 10.07 5.94 -3.35
C GLU A 119 10.41 4.78 -4.30
N THR A 120 9.81 3.61 -4.06
CA THR A 120 10.04 2.41 -4.91
C THR A 120 9.46 2.58 -6.31
N LYS A 121 8.34 3.31 -6.48
CA LYS A 121 7.77 3.61 -7.80
C LYS A 121 8.68 4.51 -8.65
N VAL A 122 9.40 5.45 -8.01
CA VAL A 122 10.36 6.31 -8.71
C VAL A 122 11.52 5.46 -9.26
N ASP A 123 12.08 4.59 -8.42
CA ASP A 123 13.13 3.64 -8.82
C ASP A 123 12.64 2.69 -9.93
N GLU A 124 11.42 2.19 -9.83
CA GLU A 124 10.79 1.36 -10.87
C GLU A 124 10.75 2.08 -12.23
N ILE A 125 10.26 3.32 -12.28
CA ILE A 125 10.15 4.08 -13.53
C ILE A 125 11.53 4.27 -14.15
N GLN A 126 12.52 4.68 -13.35
CA GLN A 126 13.88 4.89 -13.84
C GLN A 126 14.48 3.60 -14.41
N ARG A 127 14.42 2.51 -13.65
CA ARG A 127 15.05 1.23 -14.02
C ARG A 127 14.37 0.57 -15.22
N MET A 128 13.05 0.69 -15.33
CA MET A 128 12.31 0.22 -16.50
C MET A 128 12.66 1.05 -17.75
N ALA A 129 12.79 2.37 -17.64
CA ALA A 129 13.20 3.22 -18.76
C ALA A 129 14.62 2.89 -19.25
N GLU A 130 15.57 2.70 -18.33
CA GLU A 130 16.94 2.26 -18.64
C GLU A 130 16.95 0.88 -19.33
N TYR A 131 16.12 -0.06 -18.87
CA TYR A 131 16.01 -1.39 -19.47
C TYR A 131 15.40 -1.36 -20.87
N THR A 132 14.33 -0.58 -21.09
CA THR A 132 13.73 -0.42 -22.42
C THR A 132 14.71 0.23 -23.40
N ALA A 133 15.43 1.26 -22.99
CA ALA A 133 16.46 1.89 -23.83
C ALA A 133 17.61 0.92 -24.18
N PHE A 134 17.99 0.04 -23.25
CA PHE A 134 18.97 -1.02 -23.52
C PHE A 134 18.47 -2.03 -24.56
N LEU A 135 17.20 -2.44 -24.49
CA LEU A 135 16.62 -3.34 -25.49
C LEU A 135 16.55 -2.70 -26.88
N GLU A 136 16.13 -1.44 -26.97
CA GLU A 136 16.09 -0.69 -28.24
C GLU A 136 17.48 -0.50 -28.86
N GLY A 137 18.51 -0.24 -28.04
CA GLY A 137 19.90 -0.16 -28.51
C GLY A 137 20.53 -1.52 -28.85
N SER A 138 20.02 -2.61 -28.28
CA SER A 138 20.44 -3.98 -28.60
C SER A 138 19.98 -4.42 -30.00
N ASP A 139 18.77 -4.02 -30.41
CA ASP A 139 18.26 -4.29 -31.77
C ASP A 139 19.15 -3.65 -32.85
N GLU A 140 19.69 -2.45 -32.61
CA GLU A 140 20.66 -1.83 -33.52
C GLU A 140 21.98 -2.60 -33.61
N HIS A 141 22.42 -3.22 -32.50
CA HIS A 141 23.63 -4.05 -32.45
C HIS A 141 23.43 -5.43 -33.09
N GLU A 142 22.27 -6.09 -32.91
CA GLU A 142 21.96 -7.36 -33.59
C GLU A 142 21.90 -7.18 -35.11
N VAL A 143 21.34 -6.06 -35.58
CA VAL A 143 21.34 -5.72 -37.01
C VAL A 143 22.77 -5.55 -37.52
N GLN A 144 23.64 -4.84 -36.80
CA GLN A 144 25.05 -4.69 -37.18
C GLN A 144 25.83 -6.02 -37.17
N GLU A 145 25.60 -6.90 -36.20
CA GLU A 145 26.24 -8.20 -36.15
C GLU A 145 25.80 -9.14 -37.27
N ALA A 146 24.54 -9.07 -37.71
CA ALA A 146 24.06 -9.86 -38.84
C ALA A 146 24.79 -9.51 -40.14
N TYR A 147 25.04 -8.22 -40.39
CA TYR A 147 25.82 -7.76 -41.54
C TYR A 147 27.29 -8.21 -41.52
N LEU A 148 27.88 -8.45 -40.34
CA LEU A 148 29.27 -8.89 -40.19
C LEU A 148 29.46 -10.41 -40.32
N ARG A 149 28.38 -11.20 -40.37
CA ARG A 149 28.44 -12.67 -40.55
C ARG A 149 28.25 -13.12 -42.00
N GLU A 150 27.85 -12.21 -42.90
CA GLU A 150 27.60 -12.51 -44.31
C GLU A 150 28.81 -12.27 -45.22
N ASP A 151 29.92 -11.71 -44.69
CA ASP A 151 31.21 -11.50 -45.38
C ASP A 151 32.25 -12.59 -45.07
#